data_AF-A0AAW0NKZ8-F1
#
_entry.id   AF-A0AAW0NKZ8-F1
#
_cell.length_a   1.000
_cell.length_b   1.000
_cell.length_c   1.000
_cell.angle_alpha   90.00
_cell.angle_beta   90.00
_cell.angle_gamma   90.00
#
_symmetry.space_group_name_H-M   'P 1'
#
loop_
_entity.id
_entity.type
_entity.pdbx_description
1 polymer ?
#
loop_
_entity_poly.entity_id
_entity_poly.type
_entity_poly.pdbx_seq_one_letter_code
_entity_poly.pdbx_strand_id
1 'polypeptide(L)'
;MFEQRMIPAVTFDGKVILQGKGKIAMAPDGNGGLYQALVDNNVLEDMKKRGVEYLHVYCVDNILVKMADPVFIGFCVSKGADCGAKVVQKAYPTEPVGVVCRVQGVAQVVEYSEILQTTAELTGPSGELVYSAGNICNHFFTRQFLEDVATNNLKHLKQHVAIKKFVFDVFPFSRSFVVFEVVREDEFSPLKNADGAAADSPSTARNALLHLHCRWATAAGATLLDEDRNAAVLTASESKMVSAPAKFEISPLVSYFGEGLEKLKGKTYQTPWFLDKEL
;
A
#
# COMPACT_ATOMS: atom_id res chain seq x y z
N MET A 1 -7.21 -2.07 19.50
CA MET A 1 -7.76 -2.92 18.42
C MET A 1 -9.26 -2.73 18.40
N PHE A 2 -9.86 -2.60 17.22
CA PHE A 2 -11.30 -2.51 17.03
C PHE A 2 -11.70 -3.37 15.83
N GLU A 3 -12.96 -3.76 15.74
CA GLU A 3 -13.45 -4.65 14.69
C GLU A 3 -14.38 -3.91 13.73
N GLN A 4 -14.31 -4.27 12.45
CA GLN A 4 -15.31 -3.88 11.46
C GLN A 4 -16.52 -4.82 11.50
N ARG A 5 -17.62 -4.41 10.87
CA ARG A 5 -18.82 -5.22 10.81
C ARG A 5 -18.63 -6.41 9.87
N MET A 6 -19.40 -7.45 10.16
CA MET A 6 -19.61 -8.57 9.26
C MET A 6 -21.00 -8.43 8.63
N ILE A 7 -21.12 -8.79 7.36
CA ILE A 7 -22.38 -8.79 6.62
C ILE A 7 -22.71 -10.21 6.13
N PRO A 8 -24.00 -10.56 6.00
CA PRO A 8 -24.39 -11.83 5.42
C PRO A 8 -23.98 -11.93 3.95
N ALA A 9 -23.43 -13.08 3.58
CA ALA A 9 -23.31 -13.44 2.16
C ALA A 9 -24.71 -13.66 1.59
N VAL A 10 -24.94 -13.12 0.40
CA VAL A 10 -26.24 -13.24 -0.29
C VAL A 10 -26.07 -13.84 -1.68
N THR A 11 -27.09 -14.54 -2.14
CA THR A 11 -27.23 -14.94 -3.54
C THR A 11 -27.54 -13.73 -4.43
N PHE A 12 -27.46 -13.90 -5.75
CA PHE A 12 -27.77 -12.82 -6.70
C PHE A 12 -29.22 -12.31 -6.62
N ASP A 13 -30.16 -13.13 -6.14
CA ASP A 13 -31.54 -12.73 -5.85
C ASP A 13 -31.74 -12.18 -4.42
N GLY A 14 -30.65 -11.93 -3.68
CA GLY A 14 -30.66 -11.26 -2.38
C GLY A 14 -30.99 -12.15 -1.18
N LYS A 15 -31.02 -13.48 -1.33
CA LYS A 15 -31.27 -14.40 -0.21
C LYS A 15 -30.00 -14.65 0.59
N VAL A 16 -30.13 -14.67 1.91
CA VAL A 16 -29.01 -14.98 2.82
C VAL A 16 -28.55 -16.42 2.63
N ILE A 17 -27.24 -16.61 2.50
CA ILE A 17 -26.60 -17.92 2.37
C ILE A 17 -26.31 -18.48 3.76
N LEU A 18 -26.63 -19.76 3.98
CA LEU A 18 -26.26 -20.49 5.19
C LEU A 18 -24.91 -21.19 4.99
N GLN A 19 -24.01 -21.04 5.95
CA GLN A 19 -22.76 -21.83 6.02
C GLN A 19 -23.05 -23.27 6.45
N GLY A 20 -24.09 -23.46 7.26
CA GLY A 20 -24.56 -24.74 7.76
C GLY A 20 -25.90 -24.58 8.47
N LYS A 21 -26.48 -25.69 8.95
CA LYS A 21 -27.74 -25.64 9.71
C LYS A 21 -27.58 -24.71 10.92
N GLY A 22 -28.41 -23.67 11.02
CA GLY A 22 -28.38 -22.69 12.11
C GLY A 22 -27.24 -21.68 12.05
N LYS A 23 -26.45 -21.61 10.96
CA LYS A 23 -25.32 -20.67 10.83
C LYS A 23 -25.33 -19.93 9.50
N ILE A 24 -25.39 -18.60 9.56
CA ILE A 24 -25.31 -17.71 8.40
C ILE A 24 -23.86 -17.63 7.91
N ALA A 25 -23.65 -17.66 6.60
CA ALA A 25 -22.37 -17.34 6.00
C ALA A 25 -22.15 -15.82 6.07
N MET A 26 -21.09 -15.40 6.77
CA MET A 26 -20.76 -13.99 6.97
C MET A 26 -19.41 -13.66 6.32
N ALA A 27 -19.26 -12.44 5.84
CA ALA A 27 -18.00 -11.90 5.34
C ALA A 27 -17.77 -10.49 5.90
N PRO A 28 -16.51 -10.01 5.99
CA PRO A 28 -16.25 -8.61 6.30
C PRO A 28 -16.88 -7.69 5.25
N ASP A 29 -17.38 -6.54 5.67
CA ASP A 29 -18.10 -5.57 4.83
C ASP A 29 -17.22 -4.73 3.88
N GLY A 30 -15.99 -5.19 3.64
CA GLY A 30 -14.97 -4.50 2.84
C GLY A 30 -14.12 -3.54 3.67
N ASN A 31 -13.00 -3.05 3.10
CA ASN A 31 -12.12 -2.12 3.82
C ASN A 31 -12.77 -0.73 4.00
N GLY A 32 -13.76 -0.36 3.19
CA GLY A 32 -14.59 0.83 3.41
C GLY A 32 -15.54 0.70 4.60
N GLY A 33 -15.67 -0.49 5.19
CA GLY A 33 -16.30 -0.69 6.51
C GLY A 33 -15.58 0.05 7.64
N LEU A 34 -14.32 0.47 7.41
CA LEU A 34 -13.52 1.30 8.32
C LEU A 34 -14.33 2.48 8.87
N TYR A 35 -14.99 3.25 8.01
CA TYR A 35 -15.66 4.49 8.42
C TYR A 35 -16.77 4.26 9.44
N GLN A 36 -17.54 3.19 9.28
CA GLN A 36 -18.57 2.82 10.25
C GLN A 36 -17.94 2.25 11.51
N ALA A 37 -16.89 1.42 11.37
CA ALA A 37 -16.18 0.83 12.50
C ALA A 37 -15.54 1.88 13.42
N LEU A 38 -15.01 2.98 12.85
CA LEU A 38 -14.46 4.10 13.59
C LEU A 38 -15.51 4.78 14.49
N VAL A 39 -16.76 4.88 14.01
CA VAL A 39 -17.89 5.44 14.77
C VAL A 39 -18.35 4.47 15.84
N ASP A 40 -18.65 3.23 15.45
CA ASP A 40 -19.20 2.19 16.35
C ASP A 40 -18.31 1.94 17.57
N ASN A 41 -17.00 2.06 17.39
CA ASN A 41 -16.00 1.80 18.43
C ASN A 41 -15.45 3.08 19.08
N ASN A 42 -16.05 4.26 18.85
CA ASN A 42 -15.61 5.56 19.38
C ASN A 42 -14.13 5.89 19.10
N VAL A 43 -13.59 5.42 17.97
CA VAL A 43 -12.17 5.60 17.63
C VAL A 43 -11.88 7.06 17.27
N LEU A 44 -12.79 7.74 16.59
CA LEU A 44 -12.66 9.17 16.29
C LEU A 44 -12.60 10.02 17.57
N GLU A 45 -13.38 9.65 18.59
CA GLU A 45 -13.35 10.32 19.90
C GLU A 45 -12.06 10.04 20.67
N ASP A 46 -11.52 8.82 20.60
CA ASP A 46 -10.19 8.51 21.17
C ASP A 46 -9.08 9.33 20.49
N MET A 47 -9.09 9.41 19.15
CA MET A 47 -8.17 10.23 18.37
C MET A 47 -8.25 11.71 18.78
N LYS A 48 -9.46 12.24 18.91
CA LYS A 48 -9.69 13.62 19.36
C LYS A 48 -9.15 13.86 20.77
N LYS A 49 -9.41 12.96 21.72
CA LYS A 49 -8.89 13.05 23.10
C LYS A 49 -7.37 13.04 23.15
N ARG A 50 -6.71 12.33 22.22
CA ARG A 50 -5.26 12.26 22.10
C ARG A 50 -4.63 13.41 21.30
N GLY A 51 -5.45 14.29 20.72
CA GLY A 51 -4.96 15.35 19.84
C GLY A 51 -4.42 14.85 18.50
N VAL A 52 -4.88 13.69 18.02
CA VAL A 52 -4.50 13.17 16.69
C VAL A 52 -5.25 13.96 15.61
N GLU A 53 -4.49 14.59 14.72
CA GLU A 53 -5.03 15.40 13.62
C GLU A 53 -4.95 14.71 12.26
N TYR A 54 -3.91 13.89 12.07
CA TYR A 54 -3.59 13.26 10.80
C TYR A 54 -3.53 11.75 10.93
N LEU A 55 -4.05 11.05 9.94
CA LEU A 55 -4.11 9.61 9.90
C LEU A 55 -3.43 9.10 8.63
N HIS A 56 -2.57 8.11 8.79
CA HIS A 56 -2.08 7.29 7.69
C HIS A 56 -2.78 5.92 7.74
N VAL A 57 -3.63 5.65 6.75
CA VAL A 57 -4.32 4.37 6.55
C VAL A 57 -3.57 3.58 5.49
N TYR A 58 -3.22 2.33 5.77
CA TYR A 58 -2.43 1.50 4.87
C TYR A 58 -2.96 0.05 4.81
N CYS A 59 -2.53 -0.71 3.79
CA CYS A 59 -2.84 -2.14 3.67
C CYS A 59 -1.75 -3.02 4.31
N VAL A 60 -2.16 -4.04 5.06
CA VAL A 60 -1.27 -4.91 5.86
C VAL A 60 -0.35 -5.80 5.02
N ASP A 61 -0.67 -6.02 3.75
CA ASP A 61 0.02 -6.99 2.91
C ASP A 61 1.27 -6.45 2.19
N ASN A 62 1.61 -5.19 2.35
CA ASN A 62 2.78 -4.59 1.73
C ASN A 62 3.99 -4.63 2.68
N ILE A 63 5.00 -5.45 2.36
CA ILE A 63 6.22 -5.58 3.18
C ILE A 63 7.07 -4.30 3.18
N LEU A 64 6.95 -3.47 2.15
CA LEU A 64 7.70 -2.22 1.98
C LEU A 64 6.94 -0.99 2.48
N VAL A 65 5.82 -1.18 3.19
CA VAL A 65 5.02 -0.05 3.66
C VAL A 65 5.80 0.83 4.64
N LYS A 66 5.93 2.11 4.29
CA LYS A 66 6.49 3.14 5.18
C LYS A 66 5.42 3.64 6.14
N MET A 67 5.21 2.87 7.22
CA MET A 67 4.23 3.19 8.27
C MET A 67 4.49 4.57 8.88
N ALA A 68 3.49 5.45 8.83
CA ALA A 68 3.62 6.85 9.24
C ALA A 68 4.75 7.63 8.51
N ASP A 69 4.94 7.42 7.20
CA ASP A 69 5.90 8.16 6.37
C ASP A 69 5.80 9.70 6.54
N PRO A 70 6.82 10.35 7.14
CA PRO A 70 6.81 11.80 7.35
C PRO A 70 6.88 12.61 6.05
N VAL A 71 7.44 12.07 4.97
CA VAL A 71 7.52 12.78 3.68
C VAL A 71 6.13 12.89 3.07
N PHE A 72 5.40 11.78 3.00
CA PHE A 72 4.02 11.76 2.50
C PHE A 72 3.08 12.59 3.39
N ILE A 73 3.14 12.42 4.71
CA ILE A 73 2.31 13.19 5.65
C ILE A 73 2.64 14.68 5.55
N GLY A 74 3.93 15.03 5.57
CA GLY A 74 4.40 16.42 5.46
C GLY A 74 3.98 17.06 4.13
N PHE A 75 4.03 16.31 3.02
CA PHE A 75 3.53 16.75 1.72
C PHE A 75 2.03 17.09 1.79
N CYS A 76 1.19 16.17 2.28
CA CYS A 76 -0.25 16.41 2.41
C CYS A 76 -0.56 17.63 3.27
N VAL A 77 0.09 17.76 4.42
CA VAL A 77 -0.06 18.92 5.33
C VAL A 77 0.37 20.22 4.65
N SER A 78 1.52 20.22 3.96
CA SER A 78 2.03 21.41 3.25
C SER A 78 1.11 21.91 2.13
N LYS A 79 0.30 21.01 1.58
CA LYS A 79 -0.71 21.32 0.55
C LYS A 79 -2.07 21.68 1.13
N GLY A 80 -2.24 21.64 2.45
CA GLY A 80 -3.55 21.80 3.08
C GLY A 80 -4.55 20.76 2.61
N ALA A 81 -4.08 19.54 2.31
CA ALA A 81 -4.93 18.45 1.86
C ALA A 81 -5.74 17.90 3.03
N ASP A 82 -7.01 17.56 2.79
CA ASP A 82 -7.85 16.85 3.75
C ASP A 82 -7.84 15.33 3.50
N CYS A 83 -7.47 14.94 2.29
CA CYS A 83 -7.32 13.57 1.81
C CYS A 83 -6.13 13.47 0.83
N GLY A 84 -5.35 12.39 0.92
CA GLY A 84 -4.24 12.13 -0.01
C GLY A 84 -4.13 10.65 -0.35
N ALA A 85 -3.74 10.35 -1.59
CA ALA A 85 -3.45 8.98 -2.01
C ALA A 85 -1.98 8.86 -2.45
N LYS A 86 -1.28 7.89 -1.86
CA LYS A 86 0.04 7.48 -2.34
C LYS A 86 -0.12 6.46 -3.45
N VAL A 87 0.64 6.63 -4.52
CA VAL A 87 0.56 5.84 -5.74
C VAL A 87 1.94 5.41 -6.22
N VAL A 88 2.00 4.36 -7.02
CA VAL A 88 3.17 4.01 -7.84
C VAL A 88 2.80 4.13 -9.30
N GLN A 89 3.80 4.30 -10.16
CA GLN A 89 3.59 4.14 -11.59
C GLN A 89 3.13 2.70 -11.88
N LYS A 90 1.98 2.60 -12.55
CA LYS A 90 1.42 1.34 -13.04
C LYS A 90 2.37 0.75 -14.10
N ALA A 91 2.79 -0.49 -13.90
CA ALA A 91 3.83 -1.14 -14.69
C ALA A 91 3.32 -1.59 -16.08
N TYR A 92 2.06 -2.01 -16.16
CA TYR A 92 1.43 -2.49 -17.40
C TYR A 92 -0.10 -2.33 -17.33
N PRO A 93 -0.82 -2.24 -18.48
CA PRO A 93 -2.26 -1.96 -18.51
C PRO A 93 -3.14 -2.84 -17.62
N THR A 94 -2.82 -4.13 -17.52
CA THR A 94 -3.61 -5.13 -16.78
C THR A 94 -3.10 -5.40 -15.37
N GLU A 95 -2.21 -4.56 -14.83
CA GLU A 95 -1.78 -4.68 -13.45
C GLU A 95 -3.00 -4.56 -12.51
N PRO A 96 -3.17 -5.46 -11.52
CA PRO A 96 -4.34 -5.52 -10.65
C PRO A 96 -4.29 -4.45 -9.53
N VAL A 97 -4.11 -3.18 -9.93
CA VAL A 97 -4.13 -2.01 -9.07
C VAL A 97 -5.19 -1.04 -9.58
N GLY A 98 -6.02 -0.52 -8.67
CA GLY A 98 -6.95 0.56 -8.99
C GLY A 98 -6.18 1.81 -9.44
N VAL A 99 -6.78 2.63 -10.30
CA VAL A 99 -6.14 3.86 -10.79
C VAL A 99 -6.77 5.09 -10.15
N VAL A 100 -5.95 5.97 -9.57
CA VAL A 100 -6.40 7.27 -9.07
C VAL A 100 -6.61 8.19 -10.28
N CYS A 101 -7.81 8.72 -10.44
CA CYS A 101 -8.15 9.60 -11.55
C CYS A 101 -9.24 10.61 -11.17
N ARG A 102 -9.65 11.44 -12.14
CA ARG A 102 -10.81 12.32 -12.00
C ARG A 102 -11.92 11.87 -12.93
N VAL A 103 -13.10 11.63 -12.37
CA VAL A 103 -14.34 11.38 -13.14
C VAL A 103 -15.24 12.58 -12.94
N GLN A 104 -15.57 13.27 -14.05
CA GLN A 104 -16.36 14.51 -14.02
C GLN A 104 -15.76 15.58 -13.08
N GLY A 105 -14.43 15.70 -13.06
CA GLY A 105 -13.70 16.67 -12.23
C GLY A 105 -13.47 16.24 -10.78
N VAL A 106 -14.09 15.16 -10.33
CA VAL A 106 -14.02 14.67 -8.93
C VAL A 106 -13.00 13.54 -8.80
N ALA A 107 -12.13 13.61 -7.79
CA ALA A 107 -11.09 12.61 -7.55
C ALA A 107 -11.68 11.29 -7.04
N GLN A 108 -11.29 10.16 -7.66
CA GLN A 108 -11.78 8.82 -7.33
C GLN A 108 -10.68 7.78 -7.60
N VAL A 109 -10.90 6.55 -7.15
CA VAL A 109 -10.18 5.37 -7.64
C VAL A 109 -11.14 4.57 -8.51
N VAL A 110 -10.71 4.22 -9.71
CA VAL A 110 -11.40 3.23 -10.54
C VAL A 110 -10.69 1.89 -10.33
N GLU A 111 -11.41 0.93 -9.77
CA GLU A 111 -10.86 -0.40 -9.50
C GLU A 111 -10.46 -1.12 -10.79
N TYR A 112 -9.43 -1.96 -10.71
CA TYR A 112 -8.91 -2.68 -11.87
C TYR A 112 -9.93 -3.65 -12.47
N SER A 113 -10.90 -4.12 -11.66
CA SER A 113 -12.01 -4.96 -12.12
C SER A 113 -13.13 -4.17 -12.81
N GLU A 114 -13.14 -2.84 -12.68
CA GLU A 114 -14.20 -1.96 -13.20
C GLU A 114 -13.74 -1.09 -14.38
N ILE A 115 -12.43 -1.00 -14.61
CA ILE A 115 -11.87 -0.25 -15.75
C ILE A 115 -12.02 -1.02 -17.06
N LEU A 116 -12.45 -0.34 -18.13
CA LEU A 116 -12.48 -0.91 -19.48
C LEU A 116 -11.06 -1.16 -19.99
N GLN A 117 -10.85 -2.28 -20.67
CA GLN A 117 -9.54 -2.62 -21.27
C GLN A 117 -9.02 -1.51 -22.17
N THR A 118 -9.87 -0.97 -23.04
CA THR A 118 -9.51 0.14 -23.92
C THR A 118 -9.05 1.38 -23.17
N THR A 119 -9.57 1.62 -21.96
CA THR A 119 -9.16 2.74 -21.10
C THR A 119 -7.85 2.44 -20.38
N ALA A 120 -7.67 1.22 -19.90
CA ALA A 120 -6.45 0.78 -19.24
C ALA A 120 -5.23 0.75 -20.16
N GLU A 121 -5.44 0.54 -21.46
CA GLU A 121 -4.41 0.52 -22.51
C GLU A 121 -4.15 1.89 -23.16
N LEU A 122 -4.87 2.94 -22.75
CA LEU A 122 -4.64 4.28 -23.30
C LEU A 122 -3.22 4.75 -23.00
N THR A 123 -2.51 5.16 -24.04
CA THR A 123 -1.16 5.70 -23.96
C THR A 123 -1.11 7.16 -24.40
N GLY A 124 -0.22 7.91 -23.75
CA GLY A 124 0.12 9.27 -24.10
C GLY A 124 1.12 9.32 -25.27
N PRO A 125 1.53 10.54 -25.69
CA PRO A 125 2.39 10.74 -26.85
C PRO A 125 3.77 10.06 -26.75
N SER A 126 4.26 9.79 -25.54
CA SER A 126 5.57 9.17 -25.30
C SER A 126 5.47 7.67 -25.01
N GLY A 127 4.28 7.07 -25.19
CA GLY A 127 4.02 5.65 -24.94
C GLY A 127 3.73 5.29 -23.48
N GLU A 128 3.71 6.28 -22.58
CA GLU A 128 3.34 6.12 -21.18
C GLU A 128 1.83 5.87 -21.01
N LEU A 129 1.41 5.11 -20.00
CA LEU A 129 -0.01 4.93 -19.72
C LEU A 129 -0.64 6.26 -19.27
N VAL A 130 -1.78 6.61 -19.87
CA VAL A 130 -2.55 7.80 -19.47
C VAL A 130 -3.07 7.64 -18.04
N TYR A 131 -3.54 6.44 -17.69
CA TYR A 131 -3.98 6.09 -16.34
C TYR A 131 -2.90 5.28 -15.61
N SER A 132 -1.83 5.97 -15.23
CA SER A 132 -0.62 5.40 -14.63
C SER A 132 -0.55 5.48 -13.11
N ALA A 133 -1.40 6.28 -12.45
CA ALA A 133 -1.37 6.46 -11.00
C ALA A 133 -2.00 5.26 -10.26
N GLY A 134 -1.21 4.20 -10.05
CA GLY A 134 -1.64 2.97 -9.38
C GLY A 134 -1.80 3.15 -7.87
N ASN A 135 -3.01 3.00 -7.36
CA ASN A 135 -3.34 3.05 -5.94
C ASN A 135 -2.70 1.88 -5.19
N ILE A 136 -1.81 2.19 -4.24
CA ILE A 136 -1.15 1.19 -3.37
C ILE A 136 -1.80 1.09 -1.98
N CYS A 137 -3.05 1.56 -1.85
CA CYS A 137 -3.82 1.53 -0.60
C CYS A 137 -3.09 2.16 0.59
N ASN A 138 -2.36 3.26 0.35
CA ASN A 138 -1.74 4.10 1.37
C ASN A 138 -2.36 5.51 1.27
N HIS A 139 -3.15 5.88 2.27
CA HIS A 139 -4.00 7.07 2.24
C HIS A 139 -3.75 7.95 3.45
N PHE A 140 -3.75 9.26 3.21
CA PHE A 140 -3.74 10.29 4.24
C PHE A 140 -5.16 10.80 4.43
N PHE A 141 -5.60 10.95 5.68
CA PHE A 141 -6.83 11.65 6.02
C PHE A 141 -6.61 12.58 7.20
N THR A 142 -7.25 13.74 7.18
CA THR A 142 -7.42 14.52 8.42
C THR A 142 -8.51 13.89 9.28
N ARG A 143 -8.40 14.01 10.61
CA ARG A 143 -9.46 13.56 11.52
C ARG A 143 -10.78 14.25 11.20
N GLN A 144 -10.75 15.55 10.90
CA GLN A 144 -11.95 16.33 10.54
C GLN A 144 -12.64 15.76 9.31
N PHE A 145 -11.87 15.40 8.27
CA PHE A 145 -12.43 14.78 7.08
C PHE A 145 -13.14 13.45 7.40
N LEU A 146 -12.54 12.62 8.27
CA LEU A 146 -13.17 11.36 8.69
C LEU A 146 -14.43 11.59 9.54
N GLU A 147 -14.45 12.60 10.41
CA GLU A 147 -15.65 13.01 11.16
C GLU A 147 -16.77 13.49 10.22
N ASP A 148 -16.43 14.27 9.18
CA ASP A 148 -17.37 14.74 8.17
C ASP A 148 -17.93 13.56 7.35
N VAL A 149 -17.08 12.61 6.94
CA VAL A 149 -17.50 11.38 6.26
C VAL A 149 -18.44 10.57 7.13
N ALA A 150 -18.07 10.36 8.39
CA ALA A 150 -18.84 9.60 9.35
C ALA A 150 -20.23 10.22 9.60
N THR A 151 -20.31 11.55 9.69
CA THR A 151 -21.54 12.24 10.03
C THR A 151 -22.46 12.42 8.83
N ASN A 152 -21.89 12.74 7.66
CA ASN A 152 -22.66 13.25 6.53
C ASN A 152 -22.68 12.31 5.31
N ASN A 153 -21.61 11.53 5.09
CA ASN A 153 -21.40 10.83 3.81
C ASN A 153 -21.44 9.30 3.90
N LEU A 154 -21.48 8.71 5.11
CA LEU A 154 -21.48 7.26 5.33
C LEU A 154 -22.56 6.50 4.54
N LYS A 155 -23.74 7.14 4.38
CA LYS A 155 -24.90 6.62 3.61
C LYS A 155 -24.73 6.70 2.09
N HIS A 156 -23.79 7.53 1.61
CA HIS A 156 -23.53 7.75 0.19
C HIS A 156 -22.38 6.88 -0.35
N LEU A 157 -21.68 6.15 0.53
CA LEU A 157 -20.65 5.19 0.11
C LEU A 157 -21.28 4.06 -0.69
N LYS A 158 -20.74 3.83 -1.89
CA LYS A 158 -21.20 2.80 -2.82
C LYS A 158 -20.81 1.41 -2.32
N GLN A 159 -21.64 0.44 -2.65
CA GLN A 159 -21.33 -0.97 -2.47
C GLN A 159 -20.96 -1.55 -3.83
N HIS A 160 -19.87 -2.32 -3.88
CA HIS A 160 -19.36 -2.93 -5.10
C HIS A 160 -19.83 -4.38 -5.27
N VAL A 161 -19.55 -5.01 -6.42
CA VAL A 161 -19.98 -6.38 -6.75
C VAL A 161 -19.37 -7.36 -5.75
N ALA A 162 -20.24 -8.08 -5.02
CA ALA A 162 -20.07 -8.53 -3.64
C ALA A 162 -20.15 -7.36 -2.65
N ILE A 163 -21.33 -7.17 -2.02
CA ILE A 163 -21.70 -6.06 -1.10
C ILE A 163 -20.51 -5.66 -0.23
N LYS A 164 -19.70 -4.70 -0.66
CA LYS A 164 -18.49 -4.26 0.05
C LYS A 164 -18.26 -2.80 -0.27
N LYS A 165 -17.89 -2.01 0.74
CA LYS A 165 -17.43 -0.64 0.54
C LYS A 165 -15.91 -0.65 0.35
N PHE A 166 -15.39 0.27 -0.43
CA PHE A 166 -13.95 0.50 -0.51
C PHE A 166 -13.49 1.70 0.31
N VAL A 167 -12.29 1.59 0.87
CA VAL A 167 -11.72 2.67 1.69
C VAL A 167 -11.55 3.95 0.87
N PHE A 168 -11.21 3.88 -0.42
CA PHE A 168 -11.03 5.07 -1.26
C PHE A 168 -12.34 5.68 -1.78
N ASP A 169 -13.52 5.09 -1.50
CA ASP A 169 -14.82 5.62 -1.95
C ASP A 169 -15.17 6.98 -1.31
N VAL A 170 -14.38 7.43 -0.34
CA VAL A 170 -14.52 8.76 0.27
C VAL A 170 -13.82 9.87 -0.49
N PHE A 171 -12.89 9.56 -1.42
CA PHE A 171 -12.13 10.58 -2.16
C PHE A 171 -13.02 11.63 -2.85
N PRO A 172 -14.20 11.28 -3.40
CA PRO A 172 -15.13 12.26 -3.96
C PRO A 172 -15.62 13.34 -2.99
N PHE A 173 -15.55 13.10 -1.68
CA PHE A 173 -16.00 14.05 -0.66
C PHE A 173 -14.89 14.99 -0.17
N SER A 174 -13.64 14.78 -0.61
CA SER A 174 -12.50 15.63 -0.26
C SER A 174 -12.64 17.03 -0.88
N ARG A 175 -12.36 18.06 -0.07
CA ARG A 175 -12.28 19.45 -0.54
C ARG A 175 -10.93 19.74 -1.18
N SER A 176 -9.88 19.08 -0.70
CA SER A 176 -8.50 19.27 -1.16
C SER A 176 -7.79 17.92 -1.25
N PHE A 177 -7.86 17.30 -2.44
CA PHE A 177 -7.28 15.99 -2.72
C PHE A 177 -5.92 16.11 -3.40
N VAL A 178 -4.93 15.37 -2.91
CA VAL A 178 -3.58 15.30 -3.50
C VAL A 178 -3.17 13.86 -3.81
N VAL A 179 -2.29 13.71 -4.80
CA VAL A 179 -1.66 12.43 -5.17
C VAL A 179 -0.16 12.56 -4.92
N PHE A 180 0.45 11.52 -4.35
CA PHE A 180 1.88 11.46 -4.07
C PHE A 180 2.46 10.19 -4.69
N GLU A 181 3.22 10.35 -5.78
CA GLU A 181 3.85 9.24 -6.48
C GLU A 181 5.18 8.86 -5.85
N VAL A 182 5.42 7.57 -5.68
CA VAL A 182 6.65 7.00 -5.10
C VAL A 182 7.26 5.93 -5.99
N VAL A 183 8.53 5.65 -5.74
CA VAL A 183 9.28 4.57 -6.39
C VAL A 183 8.80 3.22 -5.85
N ARG A 184 8.34 2.33 -6.74
CA ARG A 184 7.73 1.04 -6.38
C ARG A 184 8.69 0.18 -5.56
N GLU A 185 9.92 0.05 -6.03
CA GLU A 185 10.95 -0.79 -5.42
C GLU A 185 11.40 -0.32 -4.04
N ASP A 186 10.98 0.87 -3.59
CA ASP A 186 11.21 1.38 -2.24
C ASP A 186 9.99 1.27 -1.32
N GLU A 187 8.77 1.16 -1.88
CA GLU A 187 7.54 1.37 -1.10
C GLU A 187 6.39 0.41 -1.38
N PHE A 188 6.48 -0.46 -2.40
CA PHE A 188 5.37 -1.34 -2.78
C PHE A 188 5.82 -2.73 -3.25
N SER A 189 5.62 -3.72 -2.38
CA SER A 189 5.70 -5.15 -2.71
C SER A 189 4.61 -5.91 -1.92
N PRO A 190 3.43 -6.11 -2.52
CA PRO A 190 2.29 -6.70 -1.84
C PRO A 190 2.40 -8.24 -1.74
N LEU A 191 1.69 -8.81 -0.78
CA LEU A 191 1.53 -10.25 -0.58
C LEU A 191 0.07 -10.65 -0.79
N LYS A 192 -0.24 -11.20 -1.96
CA LYS A 192 -1.61 -11.59 -2.37
C LYS A 192 -1.76 -13.08 -2.65
N ASN A 193 -0.68 -13.73 -3.07
CA ASN A 193 -0.66 -15.09 -3.58
C ASN A 193 0.19 -16.01 -2.70
N ALA A 194 -0.05 -17.32 -2.79
CA ALA A 194 0.78 -18.32 -2.13
C ALA A 194 2.20 -18.39 -2.74
N ASP A 195 3.13 -19.01 -2.00
CA ASP A 195 4.50 -19.17 -2.47
C ASP A 195 4.57 -20.05 -3.74
N GLY A 196 5.50 -19.71 -4.64
CA GLY A 196 5.58 -20.30 -5.98
C GLY A 196 4.73 -19.59 -7.05
N ALA A 197 3.85 -18.66 -6.67
CA ALA A 197 3.22 -17.77 -7.65
C ALA A 197 4.24 -16.78 -8.25
N ALA A 198 4.01 -16.39 -9.51
CA ALA A 198 4.93 -15.54 -10.27
C ALA A 198 5.04 -14.09 -9.74
N ALA A 199 4.03 -13.62 -9.01
CA ALA A 199 3.98 -12.27 -8.45
C ALA A 199 3.26 -12.28 -7.09
N ASP A 200 3.53 -11.25 -6.30
CA ASP A 200 2.87 -10.94 -5.02
C ASP A 200 2.81 -12.14 -4.05
N SER A 201 3.89 -12.90 -3.96
CA SER A 201 4.05 -14.09 -3.12
C SER A 201 5.04 -13.86 -1.97
N PRO A 202 5.14 -14.76 -0.98
CA PRO A 202 6.10 -14.63 0.12
C PRO A 202 7.54 -14.48 -0.39
N SER A 203 7.91 -15.22 -1.45
CA SER A 203 9.24 -15.11 -2.05
C SER A 203 9.48 -13.77 -2.74
N THR A 204 8.51 -13.23 -3.49
CA THR A 204 8.69 -11.92 -4.13
C THR A 204 8.76 -10.79 -3.11
N ALA A 205 7.92 -10.83 -2.07
CA ALA A 205 7.92 -9.85 -0.99
C ALA A 205 9.26 -9.82 -0.23
N ARG A 206 9.73 -11.00 0.21
CA ARG A 206 11.04 -11.12 0.89
C ARG A 206 12.18 -10.62 0.02
N ASN A 207 12.21 -11.01 -1.26
CA ASN A 207 13.28 -10.61 -2.17
C ASN A 207 13.28 -9.09 -2.43
N ALA A 208 12.10 -8.45 -2.51
CA ALA A 208 12.00 -7.01 -2.66
C ALA A 208 12.60 -6.26 -1.45
N LEU A 209 12.30 -6.72 -0.22
CA LEU A 209 12.87 -6.15 1.00
C LEU A 209 14.41 -6.33 1.05
N LEU A 210 14.90 -7.53 0.76
CA LEU A 210 16.34 -7.80 0.74
C LEU A 210 17.05 -6.97 -0.33
N HIS A 211 16.46 -6.80 -1.51
CA HIS A 211 17.02 -5.95 -2.56
C HIS A 211 17.09 -4.49 -2.13
N LEU A 212 16.03 -3.95 -1.50
CA LEU A 212 16.03 -2.59 -0.95
C LEU A 212 17.18 -2.40 0.05
N HIS A 213 17.32 -3.33 1.00
CA HIS A 213 18.36 -3.26 2.03
C HIS A 213 19.77 -3.42 1.46
N CYS A 214 19.95 -4.28 0.46
CA CYS A 214 21.21 -4.36 -0.28
C CYS A 214 21.56 -3.02 -0.95
N ARG A 215 20.59 -2.35 -1.60
CA ARG A 215 20.81 -1.01 -2.16
C ARG A 215 21.22 0.00 -1.09
N TRP A 216 20.56 0.01 0.06
CA TRP A 216 20.91 0.91 1.17
C TRP A 216 22.33 0.65 1.69
N ALA A 217 22.70 -0.61 1.92
CA ALA A 217 24.04 -0.98 2.39
C ALA A 217 25.13 -0.56 1.38
N THR A 218 24.92 -0.83 0.09
CA THR A 218 25.86 -0.45 -0.98
C THR A 218 25.93 1.07 -1.14
N ALA A 219 24.80 1.79 -1.08
CA ALA A 219 24.77 3.26 -1.12
C ALA A 219 25.53 3.87 0.07
N ALA A 220 25.52 3.22 1.22
CA ALA A 220 26.31 3.60 2.39
C ALA A 220 27.81 3.23 2.28
N GLY A 221 28.23 2.59 1.19
CA GLY A 221 29.62 2.23 0.91
C GLY A 221 30.05 0.84 1.40
N ALA A 222 29.11 -0.06 1.68
CA ALA A 222 29.42 -1.46 1.97
C ALA A 222 29.73 -2.24 0.68
N THR A 223 30.64 -3.22 0.78
CA THR A 223 30.80 -4.25 -0.24
C THR A 223 30.09 -5.52 0.21
N LEU A 224 29.18 -6.03 -0.62
CA LEU A 224 28.43 -7.26 -0.34
C LEU A 224 29.01 -8.40 -1.16
N LEU A 225 29.27 -9.54 -0.52
CA LEU A 225 29.70 -10.77 -1.18
C LEU A 225 28.59 -11.82 -1.13
N ASP A 226 28.45 -12.59 -2.21
CA ASP A 226 27.59 -13.77 -2.23
C ASP A 226 28.19 -14.94 -1.41
N GLU A 227 27.49 -16.08 -1.40
CA GLU A 227 27.91 -17.28 -0.66
C GLU A 227 29.28 -17.81 -1.16
N ASP A 228 29.61 -17.58 -2.43
CA ASP A 228 30.85 -17.99 -3.11
C ASP A 228 31.98 -16.92 -3.03
N ARG A 229 31.76 -15.84 -2.25
CA ARG A 229 32.66 -14.70 -2.07
C ARG A 229 32.88 -13.84 -3.32
N ASN A 230 32.00 -13.92 -4.30
CA ASN A 230 32.01 -12.99 -5.42
C ASN A 230 31.31 -11.69 -5.01
N ALA A 231 31.74 -10.56 -5.58
CA ALA A 231 31.04 -9.29 -5.37
C ALA A 231 29.61 -9.42 -5.90
N ALA A 232 28.63 -9.21 -5.02
CA ALA A 232 27.23 -9.24 -5.40
C ALA A 232 26.93 -8.02 -6.28
N VAL A 233 26.72 -8.26 -7.57
CA VAL A 233 26.33 -7.19 -8.51
C VAL A 233 24.84 -6.93 -8.34
N LEU A 234 24.50 -5.77 -7.80
CA LEU A 234 23.12 -5.26 -7.79
C LEU A 234 22.87 -4.61 -9.16
N THR A 235 22.43 -5.36 -10.16
CA THR A 235 21.94 -4.73 -11.40
C THR A 235 20.59 -4.08 -11.12
N ALA A 236 20.46 -2.79 -11.47
CA ALA A 236 19.24 -2.00 -11.28
C ALA A 236 18.03 -2.53 -12.06
N SER A 237 18.27 -3.43 -13.02
CA SER A 237 17.26 -4.00 -13.88
C SER A 237 17.75 -5.36 -14.39
N GLU A 238 17.37 -6.47 -13.78
CA GLU A 238 17.40 -7.75 -14.51
C GLU A 238 16.49 -8.80 -13.90
N SER A 239 15.53 -9.20 -14.71
CA SER A 239 14.58 -10.31 -14.57
C SER A 239 15.22 -11.67 -14.87
N LYS A 240 16.55 -11.82 -14.74
CA LYS A 240 17.26 -13.10 -14.84
C LYS A 240 18.39 -13.18 -13.82
N MET A 241 18.22 -14.03 -12.81
CA MET A 241 19.26 -14.37 -11.84
C MET A 241 20.44 -15.07 -12.55
N VAL A 242 21.60 -14.43 -12.60
CA VAL A 242 22.87 -15.06 -13.00
C VAL A 242 23.63 -15.59 -11.77
N SER A 243 23.32 -15.10 -10.57
CA SER A 243 23.69 -15.67 -9.28
C SER A 243 22.58 -15.41 -8.24
N ALA A 244 22.58 -16.13 -7.11
CA ALA A 244 21.68 -15.83 -5.99
C ALA A 244 21.95 -14.40 -5.49
N PRO A 245 20.96 -13.49 -5.45
CA PRO A 245 21.20 -12.12 -5.00
C PRO A 245 21.68 -12.11 -3.55
N ALA A 246 22.57 -11.17 -3.23
CA ALA A 246 23.01 -10.95 -1.85
C ALA A 246 21.81 -10.81 -0.92
N LYS A 247 21.86 -11.49 0.22
CA LYS A 247 20.83 -11.47 1.26
C LYS A 247 21.31 -10.57 2.39
N PHE A 248 20.96 -9.29 2.35
CA PHE A 248 21.28 -8.33 3.41
C PHE A 248 19.98 -7.76 3.95
N GLU A 249 19.75 -7.85 5.25
CA GLU A 249 18.54 -7.32 5.89
C GLU A 249 18.91 -6.31 6.98
N ILE A 250 18.19 -5.19 7.03
CA ILE A 250 18.40 -4.11 7.99
C ILE A 250 17.13 -3.97 8.82
N SER A 251 17.27 -4.02 10.14
CA SER A 251 16.16 -3.80 11.05
C SER A 251 15.65 -2.35 10.91
N PRO A 252 14.32 -2.12 10.91
CA PRO A 252 13.74 -0.78 10.98
C PRO A 252 14.16 0.03 12.21
N LEU A 253 14.68 -0.62 13.26
CA LEU A 253 15.23 0.04 14.45
C LEU A 253 16.63 0.63 14.23
N VAL A 254 17.30 0.24 13.14
CA VAL A 254 18.61 0.76 12.73
C VAL A 254 18.45 1.85 11.68
N SER A 255 17.59 1.62 10.68
CA SER A 255 17.39 2.53 9.57
C SER A 255 15.97 2.38 9.02
N TYR A 256 15.26 3.50 8.83
CA TYR A 256 13.89 3.51 8.36
C TYR A 256 13.78 3.79 6.85
N PHE A 257 14.65 4.64 6.31
CA PHE A 257 14.77 5.03 4.90
C PHE A 257 16.17 4.82 4.30
N GLY A 258 17.03 4.04 4.95
CA GLY A 258 18.42 3.87 4.55
C GLY A 258 19.37 4.92 5.16
N GLU A 259 18.89 5.82 6.01
CA GLU A 259 19.70 6.76 6.79
C GLU A 259 20.47 6.07 7.93
N GLY A 260 21.54 6.70 8.43
CA GLY A 260 22.26 6.23 9.62
C GLY A 260 23.15 4.99 9.39
N LEU A 261 23.43 4.66 8.12
CA LEU A 261 24.19 3.47 7.72
C LEU A 261 25.67 3.76 7.46
N GLU A 262 26.19 4.93 7.84
CA GLU A 262 27.58 5.34 7.60
C GLU A 262 28.58 4.36 8.24
N LYS A 263 28.16 3.63 9.30
CA LYS A 263 28.93 2.57 9.94
C LYS A 263 29.28 1.40 9.02
N LEU A 264 28.64 1.29 7.86
CA LEU A 264 28.89 0.25 6.85
C LEU A 264 30.00 0.63 5.85
N LYS A 265 30.37 1.92 5.79
CA LYS A 265 31.32 2.43 4.80
C LYS A 265 32.67 1.71 4.85
N GLY A 266 33.10 1.19 3.71
CA GLY A 266 34.39 0.51 3.55
C GLY A 266 34.46 -0.87 4.20
N LYS A 267 33.34 -1.39 4.72
CA LYS A 267 33.26 -2.75 5.26
C LYS A 267 32.76 -3.72 4.20
N THR A 268 33.25 -4.96 4.30
CA THR A 268 32.84 -6.07 3.44
C THR A 268 32.03 -7.07 4.24
N TYR A 269 30.87 -7.47 3.72
CA TYR A 269 29.96 -8.43 4.35
C TYR A 269 29.74 -9.62 3.43
N GLN A 270 29.96 -10.84 3.93
CA GLN A 270 29.51 -12.06 3.27
C GLN A 270 28.05 -12.31 3.64
N THR A 271 27.18 -12.50 2.65
CA THR A 271 25.76 -12.74 2.87
C THR A 271 25.45 -14.25 3.06
N PRO A 272 24.38 -14.62 3.81
CA PRO A 272 23.36 -13.76 4.41
C PRO A 272 23.87 -12.95 5.61
N TRP A 273 23.40 -11.70 5.72
CA TRP A 273 23.71 -10.81 6.83
C TRP A 273 22.46 -10.09 7.34
N PHE A 274 22.38 -9.91 8.65
CA PHE A 274 21.32 -9.15 9.31
C PHE A 274 21.94 -8.06 10.19
N LEU A 275 21.49 -6.82 10.01
CA LEU A 275 21.92 -5.67 10.78
C LEU A 275 20.80 -5.23 11.73
N ASP A 276 21.02 -5.43 13.02
CA ASP A 276 20.12 -4.99 14.08
C ASP A 276 20.76 -3.96 15.02
N LYS A 277 20.01 -3.58 16.06
CA LYS A 277 20.40 -2.55 17.03
C LYS A 277 21.45 -3.05 18.04
N GLU A 278 21.67 -4.37 18.12
CA GLU A 278 22.59 -4.98 19.08
C GLU A 278 24.04 -5.08 18.56
N LEU A 279 24.28 -4.65 17.30
CA LEU A 279 25.57 -4.65 16.59
C LEU A 279 26.16 -3.26 16.28
#